data_AF-A0A6I4HND4-F1
#
_entry.id   AF-A0A6I4HND4-F1
#
_cell.length_a   1.000
_cell.length_b   1.000
_cell.length_c   1.000
_cell.angle_alpha   90.00
_cell.angle_beta   90.00
_cell.angle_gamma   90.00
#
_symmetry.space_group_name_H-M   'P 1'
#
loop_
_entity.id
_entity.type
_entity.pdbx_description
1 polymer ?
#
loop_
_entity_poly.entity_id
_entity_poly.type
_entity_poly.pdbx_seq_one_letter_code
_entity_poly.pdbx_strand_id
1 'polypeptide(L)'
;KWEKHSNLIKNIEAVDSTPFYHEGLWYLFTSTRRDCKKFGDRLDLFFTEDILNPNWQEHPMNPVCRGSQQFRMAGKPFIYKGQLVRPSQDSLKRYGGNIELKTITQLSPAAYEEKLLEVVLPNWNQADDGCHTINVEDNFVVLDAIRLTPKNN
;
A
#
# COMPACT_ATOMS: atom_id res chain seq x y z
N LYS A 1 -13.47 -0.69 -23.84
CA LYS A 1 -12.17 -0.03 -24.13
C LYS A 1 -11.88 0.93 -23.00
N TRP A 2 -10.64 1.08 -22.57
CA TRP A 2 -10.27 2.03 -21.52
C TRP A 2 -9.98 3.40 -22.15
N GLU A 3 -10.49 4.45 -21.53
CA GLU A 3 -10.26 5.84 -21.92
C GLU A 3 -9.74 6.64 -20.72
N LYS A 4 -8.76 7.51 -20.95
CA LYS A 4 -8.17 8.32 -19.87
C LYS A 4 -9.16 9.41 -19.45
N HIS A 5 -9.60 9.37 -18.20
CA HIS A 5 -10.45 10.42 -17.62
C HIS A 5 -9.62 11.65 -17.19
N SER A 6 -8.74 11.48 -16.19
CA SER A 6 -7.93 12.57 -15.63
C SER A 6 -6.65 12.03 -14.97
N ASN A 7 -5.75 12.92 -14.56
CA ASN A 7 -4.66 12.57 -13.64
C ASN A 7 -5.17 12.79 -12.20
N LEU A 8 -4.93 11.85 -11.28
CA LEU A 8 -5.28 12.06 -9.87
C LEU A 8 -4.44 13.18 -9.25
N ILE A 9 -3.10 13.06 -9.28
CA ILE A 9 -2.16 14.07 -8.79
C ILE A 9 -1.05 14.25 -9.82
N LYS A 10 -0.54 15.47 -10.00
CA LYS A 10 0.57 15.79 -10.91
C LYS A 10 1.83 16.12 -10.11
N ASN A 11 3.00 16.01 -10.76
CA ASN A 11 4.31 16.37 -10.19
C ASN A 11 4.65 15.63 -8.90
N ILE A 12 4.29 14.35 -8.83
CA ILE A 12 4.58 13.46 -7.70
C ILE A 12 5.26 12.18 -8.20
N GLU A 13 6.27 11.71 -7.48
CA GLU A 13 6.85 10.38 -7.68
C GLU A 13 6.14 9.41 -6.74
N ALA A 14 5.28 8.56 -7.30
CA ALA A 14 4.39 7.70 -6.54
C ALA A 14 4.21 6.35 -7.24
N VAL A 15 4.08 5.29 -6.45
CA VAL A 15 3.73 3.94 -6.91
C VAL A 15 2.66 3.35 -6.02
N ASP A 16 1.98 2.33 -6.54
CA ASP A 16 1.01 1.52 -5.81
C ASP A 16 -0.12 2.36 -5.17
N SER A 17 -0.48 3.45 -5.86
CA SER A 17 -1.51 4.39 -5.42
C SER A 17 -2.88 3.70 -5.42
N THR A 18 -3.49 3.64 -4.24
CA THR A 18 -4.74 2.91 -4.03
C THR A 18 -5.79 3.83 -3.42
N PRO A 19 -6.84 4.19 -4.18
CA PRO A 19 -7.99 4.86 -3.64
C PRO A 19 -8.80 3.95 -2.71
N PHE A 20 -9.21 4.49 -1.57
CA PHE A 20 -9.97 3.77 -0.54
C PHE A 20 -11.02 4.71 0.05
N TYR A 21 -12.29 4.34 -0.07
CA TYR A 21 -13.38 5.12 0.50
C TYR A 21 -13.61 4.72 1.96
N HIS A 22 -13.58 5.70 2.86
CA HIS A 22 -13.74 5.50 4.30
C HIS A 22 -14.42 6.70 4.93
N GLU A 23 -15.48 6.45 5.70
CA GLU A 23 -16.18 7.46 6.51
C GLU A 23 -16.51 8.77 5.76
N GLY A 24 -16.97 8.66 4.53
CA GLY A 24 -17.40 9.82 3.73
C GLY A 24 -16.33 10.41 2.81
N LEU A 25 -15.07 9.98 2.93
CA LEU A 25 -13.95 10.53 2.16
C LEU A 25 -13.24 9.45 1.34
N TRP A 26 -12.69 9.87 0.21
CA TRP A 26 -11.71 9.09 -0.54
C TRP A 26 -10.32 9.40 -0.01
N TYR A 27 -9.63 8.37 0.46
CA TYR A 27 -8.21 8.42 0.77
C TYR A 27 -7.42 7.81 -0.39
N LEU A 28 -6.32 8.45 -0.78
CA LEU A 28 -5.35 7.91 -1.71
C LEU A 28 -4.10 7.50 -0.92
N PHE A 29 -4.01 6.21 -0.62
CA PHE A 29 -2.80 5.62 -0.04
C PHE A 29 -1.76 5.47 -1.14
N THR A 30 -0.55 5.99 -0.94
CA THR A 30 0.46 5.92 -1.99
C THR A 30 1.87 5.85 -1.42
N SER A 31 2.70 5.01 -2.05
CA SER A 31 4.12 4.94 -1.73
C SER A 31 4.85 6.00 -2.51
N THR A 32 5.11 7.13 -1.87
CA THR A 32 5.81 8.25 -2.49
C THR A 32 7.31 8.09 -2.35
N ARG A 33 8.02 8.72 -3.28
CA ARG A 33 9.46 8.97 -3.18
C ARG A 33 9.66 10.47 -3.02
N ARG A 34 10.14 10.88 -1.85
CA ARG A 34 10.56 12.26 -1.57
C ARG A 34 11.86 12.19 -0.79
N ASP A 35 12.92 12.74 -1.35
CA ASP A 35 14.26 12.78 -0.74
C ASP A 35 14.89 11.40 -0.47
N CYS A 36 14.44 10.35 -1.16
CA CYS A 36 14.97 8.99 -1.03
C CYS A 36 15.19 8.33 -2.40
N LYS A 37 16.01 7.26 -2.45
CA LYS A 37 16.35 6.57 -3.72
C LYS A 37 15.31 5.51 -4.12
N LYS A 38 14.58 4.94 -3.17
CA LYS A 38 13.70 3.77 -3.35
C LYS A 38 12.35 4.02 -2.69
N PHE A 39 11.28 3.49 -3.27
CA PHE A 39 9.96 3.47 -2.65
C PHE A 39 9.91 2.50 -1.47
N GLY A 40 9.17 2.86 -0.42
CA GLY A 40 8.90 1.98 0.72
C GLY A 40 9.50 2.43 2.05
N ASP A 41 10.28 3.51 2.05
CA ASP A 41 10.70 4.18 3.28
C ASP A 41 9.58 5.01 3.91
N ARG A 42 8.51 5.31 3.16
CA ARG A 42 7.39 6.11 3.64
C ARG A 42 6.05 5.74 3.03
N LEU A 43 4.99 6.08 3.75
CA LEU A 43 3.62 6.10 3.26
C LEU A 43 3.08 7.53 3.37
N ASP A 44 2.53 8.04 2.28
CA ASP A 44 1.80 9.32 2.26
C ASP A 44 0.32 9.05 1.95
N LEU A 45 -0.56 9.84 2.56
CA LEU A 45 -1.98 9.87 2.25
C LEU A 45 -2.37 11.23 1.66
N PHE A 46 -3.33 11.18 0.76
CA PHE A 46 -4.10 12.34 0.33
C PHE A 46 -5.57 12.02 0.53
N PHE A 47 -6.43 13.03 0.67
CA PHE A 47 -7.86 12.79 0.76
C PHE A 47 -8.68 13.81 -0.03
N THR A 48 -9.87 13.40 -0.45
CA THR A 48 -10.83 14.25 -1.16
C THR A 48 -12.25 13.72 -0.97
N GLU A 49 -13.26 14.54 -1.24
CA GLU A 49 -14.67 14.14 -1.15
C GLU A 49 -15.14 13.43 -2.43
N ASP A 50 -14.67 13.89 -3.60
CA ASP A 50 -15.05 13.36 -4.92
C ASP A 50 -13.81 12.92 -5.70
N ILE A 51 -13.65 11.61 -5.93
CA ILE A 51 -12.51 11.07 -6.68
C ILE A 51 -12.56 11.38 -8.19
N LEU A 52 -13.74 11.65 -8.75
CA LEU A 52 -13.91 11.99 -10.16
C LEU A 52 -13.60 13.47 -10.43
N ASN A 53 -13.83 14.33 -9.43
CA ASN A 53 -13.48 15.76 -9.45
C ASN A 53 -12.64 16.14 -8.23
N PRO A 54 -11.41 15.61 -8.11
CA PRO A 54 -10.70 15.66 -6.84
C PRO A 54 -10.16 17.04 -6.52
N ASN A 55 -10.43 17.48 -5.30
CA ASN A 55 -9.67 18.49 -4.59
C ASN A 55 -8.78 17.79 -3.57
N TRP A 56 -7.68 17.19 -4.03
CA TRP A 56 -6.79 16.40 -3.17
C TRP A 56 -6.11 17.29 -2.14
N GLN A 57 -6.32 16.95 -0.88
CA GLN A 57 -5.62 17.53 0.25
C GLN A 57 -4.55 16.56 0.72
N GLU A 58 -3.34 17.08 0.93
CA GLU A 58 -2.28 16.29 1.54
C GLU A 58 -2.59 16.07 3.03
N HIS A 59 -2.45 14.82 3.50
CA HIS A 59 -2.67 14.53 4.91
C HIS A 59 -1.63 15.26 5.78
N PRO A 60 -2.04 15.98 6.84
CA PRO A 60 -1.14 16.85 7.62
C PRO A 60 -0.02 16.10 8.34
N MET A 61 -0.21 14.80 8.60
CA MET A 61 0.82 13.94 9.19
C MET A 61 1.77 13.32 8.16
N ASN A 62 1.73 13.71 6.87
CA ASN A 62 2.60 13.11 5.88
C ASN A 62 4.10 13.34 6.17
N PRO A 63 4.94 12.30 6.02
CA PRO A 63 4.53 10.91 5.82
C PRO A 63 3.94 10.31 7.09
N VAL A 64 2.78 9.67 6.95
CA VAL A 64 2.09 9.07 8.09
C VAL A 64 2.86 7.90 8.68
N CYS A 65 3.77 7.31 7.90
CA CYS A 65 4.70 6.29 8.35
C CYS A 65 6.09 6.51 7.73
N ARG A 66 7.14 6.23 8.50
CA ARG A 66 8.54 6.23 8.04
C ARG A 66 9.27 4.98 8.51
N GLY A 67 10.12 4.45 7.64
CA GLY A 67 10.98 3.30 7.88
C GLY A 67 12.09 3.24 6.85
N SER A 68 12.68 2.06 6.66
CA SER A 68 13.72 1.86 5.66
C SER A 68 13.14 1.37 4.33
N GLN A 69 12.28 0.35 4.36
CA GLN A 69 11.66 -0.27 3.17
C GLN A 69 10.34 -1.00 3.48
N GLN A 70 9.71 -0.77 4.64
CA GLN A 70 8.56 -1.56 5.12
C GLN A 70 7.19 -0.91 4.90
N PHE A 71 7.13 0.29 4.31
CA PHE A 71 5.91 1.09 4.19
C PHE A 71 5.39 1.22 2.76
N ARG A 72 5.89 0.39 1.84
CA ARG A 72 5.37 0.33 0.47
C ARG A 72 3.99 -0.34 0.47
N MET A 73 3.04 0.15 -0.31
CA MET A 73 1.72 -0.47 -0.44
C MET A 73 1.83 -1.86 -1.05
N ALA A 74 1.05 -2.82 -0.53
CA ALA A 74 1.01 -4.20 -1.02
C ALA A 74 -0.41 -4.65 -1.37
N GLY A 75 -1.24 -3.72 -1.87
CA GLY A 75 -2.64 -3.94 -2.23
C GLY A 75 -3.63 -3.01 -1.54
N LYS A 76 -4.92 -3.23 -1.77
CA LYS A 76 -6.02 -2.41 -1.24
C LYS A 76 -6.21 -2.67 0.27
N PRO A 77 -6.39 -1.64 1.11
CA PRO A 77 -6.85 -1.84 2.48
C PRO A 77 -8.20 -2.59 2.54
N PHE A 78 -8.36 -3.48 3.51
CA PHE A 78 -9.55 -4.33 3.64
C PHE A 78 -9.97 -4.51 5.10
N ILE A 79 -11.20 -4.98 5.32
CA ILE A 79 -11.70 -5.30 6.65
C ILE A 79 -11.42 -6.77 6.97
N TYR A 80 -10.74 -7.03 8.08
CA TYR A 80 -10.50 -8.38 8.60
C TYR A 80 -10.86 -8.46 10.08
N LYS A 81 -11.81 -9.35 10.42
CA LYS A 81 -12.34 -9.52 11.79
C LYS A 81 -12.76 -8.18 12.44
N GLY A 82 -13.41 -7.32 11.66
CA GLY A 82 -13.89 -6.01 12.11
C GLY A 82 -12.81 -4.92 12.22
N GLN A 83 -11.56 -5.21 11.82
CA GLN A 83 -10.46 -4.24 11.82
C GLN A 83 -10.11 -3.82 10.40
N LEU A 84 -9.80 -2.54 10.21
CA LEU A 84 -9.23 -2.04 8.96
C LEU A 84 -7.76 -2.43 8.89
N VAL A 85 -7.37 -3.14 7.84
CA VAL A 85 -6.02 -3.66 7.65
C VAL A 85 -5.45 -3.16 6.34
N ARG A 86 -4.22 -2.64 6.40
CA ARG A 86 -3.42 -2.24 5.24
C ARG A 86 -2.34 -3.29 4.99
N PRO A 87 -2.27 -3.88 3.80
CA PRO A 87 -1.11 -4.67 3.41
C PRO A 87 0.07 -3.74 3.06
N SER A 88 1.23 -4.03 3.64
CA SER A 88 2.48 -3.31 3.45
C SER A 88 3.58 -4.27 2.99
N GLN A 89 4.39 -3.89 2.01
CA GLN A 89 5.51 -4.70 1.55
C GLN A 89 6.73 -4.43 2.42
N ASP A 90 7.37 -5.47 2.96
CA ASP A 90 8.74 -5.36 3.48
C ASP A 90 9.72 -5.68 2.36
N SER A 91 10.43 -4.64 1.92
CA SER A 91 11.47 -4.75 0.90
C SER A 91 12.91 -4.65 1.43
N LEU A 92 13.14 -4.84 2.73
CA LEU A 92 14.48 -4.76 3.33
C LEU A 92 15.46 -5.76 2.72
N LYS A 93 15.05 -7.03 2.62
CA LYS A 93 15.90 -8.11 2.08
C LYS A 93 15.97 -8.10 0.56
N ARG A 94 14.82 -7.86 -0.09
CA ARG A 94 14.61 -7.82 -1.54
C ARG A 94 13.29 -7.14 -1.82
N TYR A 95 13.08 -6.63 -3.04
CA TYR A 95 11.72 -6.26 -3.45
C TYR A 95 10.79 -7.47 -3.30
N GLY A 96 9.73 -7.32 -2.52
CA GLY A 96 8.76 -8.37 -2.23
C GLY A 96 9.32 -9.45 -1.32
N GLY A 97 10.06 -9.06 -0.27
CA GLY A 97 10.57 -10.01 0.71
C GLY A 97 9.44 -10.74 1.43
N ASN A 98 8.50 -9.97 1.97
CA ASN A 98 7.25 -10.46 2.53
C ASN A 98 6.18 -9.34 2.53
N ILE A 99 4.99 -9.66 3.03
CA ILE A 99 3.93 -8.69 3.30
C ILE A 99 3.72 -8.60 4.81
N GLU A 100 3.65 -7.39 5.34
CA GLU A 100 3.19 -7.09 6.69
C GLU A 100 1.73 -6.62 6.63
N LEU A 101 0.85 -7.27 7.36
CA LEU A 101 -0.50 -6.78 7.59
C LEU A 101 -0.47 -5.79 8.75
N LYS A 102 -0.93 -4.56 8.51
CA LYS A 102 -0.95 -3.48 9.50
C LYS A 102 -2.40 -3.13 9.82
N THR A 103 -2.83 -3.29 11.08
CA THR A 103 -4.12 -2.75 11.51
C THR A 103 -4.02 -1.23 11.55
N ILE A 104 -4.88 -0.54 10.79
CA ILE A 104 -5.06 0.91 10.90
C ILE A 104 -5.95 1.14 12.13
N THR A 105 -5.38 1.73 13.18
CA THR A 105 -6.09 2.02 14.43
C THR A 105 -6.72 3.41 14.44
N GLN A 106 -6.24 4.32 13.59
CA GLN A 106 -6.82 5.64 13.36
C GLN A 106 -6.69 6.02 11.88
N LEU A 107 -7.79 6.47 11.26
CA LEU A 107 -7.82 7.06 9.92
C LEU A 107 -8.84 8.18 9.91
N SER A 108 -8.37 9.42 9.88
CA SER A 108 -9.21 10.61 9.76
C SER A 108 -8.46 11.67 8.95
N PRO A 109 -9.08 12.81 8.60
CA PRO A 109 -8.36 13.90 7.94
C PRO A 109 -7.22 14.52 8.75
N ALA A 110 -7.19 14.30 10.07
CA ALA A 110 -6.23 14.92 10.99
C ALA A 110 -5.25 13.92 11.63
N ALA A 111 -5.53 12.61 11.56
CA ALA A 111 -4.80 11.59 12.30
C ALA A 111 -4.69 10.28 11.53
N TYR A 112 -3.52 9.66 11.61
CA TYR A 112 -3.25 8.32 11.11
C TYR A 112 -2.38 7.54 12.11
N GLU A 113 -2.76 6.30 12.41
CA GLU A 113 -1.95 5.36 13.21
C GLU A 113 -2.18 3.94 12.70
N GLU A 114 -1.12 3.15 12.63
CA GLU A 114 -1.19 1.72 12.34
C GLU A 114 -0.26 0.89 13.23
N LYS A 115 -0.59 -0.39 13.41
CA LYS A 115 0.19 -1.35 14.19
C LYS A 115 0.36 -2.64 13.40
N LEU A 116 1.51 -3.29 13.55
CA LEU A 116 1.73 -4.63 12.97
C LEU A 116 0.71 -5.61 13.54
N LEU A 117 -0.01 -6.28 12.64
CA LEU A 117 -0.96 -7.35 12.97
C LEU A 117 -0.32 -8.71 12.73
N GLU A 118 0.25 -8.93 11.55
CA GLU A 118 0.76 -10.25 11.12
C GLU A 118 1.81 -10.08 10.03
N VAL A 119 2.68 -11.09 9.86
CA VAL A 119 3.64 -11.15 8.75
C VAL A 119 3.32 -12.35 7.87
N VAL A 120 3.04 -12.09 6.60
CA VAL A 120 2.78 -13.09 5.57
C VAL A 120 4.09 -13.42 4.88
N LEU A 121 4.70 -14.54 5.28
CA LEU A 121 5.91 -15.07 4.66
C LEU A 121 5.56 -15.94 3.44
N PRO A 122 6.41 -15.99 2.40
CA PRO A 122 6.21 -16.82 1.20
C PRO A 122 6.52 -18.31 1.45
N ASN A 123 6.01 -18.90 2.53
CA ASN A 123 6.36 -20.25 2.98
C ASN A 123 5.37 -21.34 2.53
N TRP A 124 4.39 -21.00 1.69
CA TRP A 124 3.39 -21.95 1.16
C TRP A 124 3.93 -22.85 0.05
N ASN A 125 5.02 -22.46 -0.62
CA ASN A 125 5.70 -23.27 -1.63
C ASN A 125 7.21 -23.06 -1.52
N GLN A 126 7.98 -24.15 -1.46
CA GLN A 126 9.43 -24.10 -1.32
C GLN A 126 10.14 -23.41 -2.49
N ALA A 127 9.51 -23.36 -3.65
CA ALA A 127 10.04 -22.66 -4.83
C ALA A 127 9.72 -21.16 -4.83
N ASP A 128 8.97 -20.64 -3.86
CA ASP A 128 8.64 -19.22 -3.78
C ASP A 128 9.61 -18.48 -2.84
N ASP A 129 10.08 -17.35 -3.32
CA ASP A 129 11.14 -16.52 -2.75
C ASP A 129 10.59 -15.27 -2.06
N GLY A 130 9.37 -14.89 -2.37
CA GLY A 130 8.83 -13.59 -2.00
C GLY A 130 7.35 -13.48 -2.31
N CYS A 131 6.75 -12.41 -1.81
CA CYS A 131 5.41 -11.96 -2.14
C CYS A 131 5.37 -10.44 -1.94
N HIS A 132 4.52 -9.76 -2.69
CA HIS A 132 4.46 -8.29 -2.68
C HIS A 132 3.06 -7.70 -2.78
N THR A 133 2.06 -8.47 -3.22
CA THR A 133 0.69 -7.97 -3.30
C THR A 133 -0.30 -8.98 -2.76
N ILE A 134 -1.18 -8.52 -1.86
CA ILE A 134 -2.38 -9.22 -1.43
C ILE A 134 -3.60 -8.32 -1.62
N ASN A 135 -4.66 -8.84 -2.24
CA ASN A 135 -5.95 -8.17 -2.30
C ASN A 135 -7.04 -9.11 -1.79
N VAL A 136 -8.01 -8.52 -1.10
CA VAL A 136 -9.15 -9.22 -0.53
C VAL A 136 -10.41 -8.51 -1.01
N GLU A 137 -11.33 -9.27 -1.57
CA GLU A 137 -12.66 -8.78 -1.98
C GLU A 137 -13.68 -9.87 -1.74
N ASP A 138 -14.65 -9.61 -0.85
CA ASP A 138 -15.66 -10.56 -0.40
C ASP A 138 -15.09 -11.94 -0.02
N ASN A 139 -15.32 -12.94 -0.89
CA ASN A 139 -14.92 -14.33 -0.68
C ASN A 139 -13.63 -14.70 -1.42
N PHE A 140 -12.92 -13.71 -1.98
CA PHE A 140 -11.70 -13.93 -2.75
C PHE A 140 -10.50 -13.29 -2.06
N VAL A 141 -9.43 -14.06 -1.99
CA VAL A 141 -8.09 -13.58 -1.64
C VAL A 141 -7.19 -13.87 -2.83
N VAL A 142 -6.52 -12.83 -3.33
CA VAL A 142 -5.52 -12.94 -4.40
C VAL A 142 -4.19 -12.53 -3.82
N LEU A 143 -3.20 -13.40 -3.92
CA LEU A 143 -1.84 -13.21 -3.43
C LEU A 143 -0.88 -13.61 -4.54
N ASP A 144 0.17 -12.82 -4.73
CA ASP A 144 1.25 -13.17 -5.65
C ASP A 144 2.39 -13.90 -4.95
N ALA A 145 3.27 -14.48 -5.78
CA ALA A 145 4.54 -15.03 -5.35
C ALA A 145 5.64 -14.59 -6.33
N ILE A 146 6.83 -14.38 -5.78
CA ILE A 146 8.06 -14.15 -6.53
C ILE A 146 8.84 -15.46 -6.53
N ARG A 147 9.35 -15.87 -7.68
CA ARG A 147 10.23 -17.03 -7.81
C ARG A 147 11.48 -16.60 -8.57
N LEU A 148 12.65 -16.75 -7.95
CA LEU A 148 13.92 -16.44 -8.60
C LEU A 148 14.30 -17.58 -9.52
N THR A 149 14.45 -17.28 -10.80
CA THR A 149 15.04 -18.21 -11.76
C THR A 149 16.54 -17.94 -11.88
N PRO A 150 17.38 -18.98 -12.05
CA PRO A 150 18.77 -18.78 -12.40
C PRO A 150 18.89 -17.87 -13.61
N LYS A 151 19.90 -17.01 -13.61
CA LYS A 151 20.22 -16.22 -14.79
C LYS A 151 20.79 -17.19 -15.83
N ASN A 152 20.08 -17.41 -16.93
CA ASN A 152 20.66 -18.14 -18.06
C ASN A 152 21.79 -17.26 -18.61
N ASN A 153 23.02 -17.76 -18.51
CA ASN A 153 24.20 -17.17 -19.15
C ASN A 153 24.17 -17.43 -20.65
#